data_AF-A0A381RNH3-F1
#
_entry.id   AF-A0A381RNH3-F1
#
_cell.length_a   1.000
_cell.length_b   1.000
_cell.length_c   1.000
_cell.angle_alpha   90.00
_cell.angle_beta   90.00
_cell.angle_gamma   90.00
#
_symmetry.space_group_name_H-M   'P 1'
#
loop_
_entity.id
_entity.type
_entity.pdbx_description
1 polymer ?
#
loop_
_entity_poly.entity_id
_entity_poly.type
_entity_poly.pdbx_seq_one_letter_code
_entity_poly.pdbx_strand_id
1 'polypeptide(L)'
;MALVINDRVKEQSTTTGTGTFDLDGAVTGFEGFVAGIATGNTTYYTIFNQGTTEWEVGLGTVTDATPDTLARTTVISSSNGDAAVDFAAGTKDVFCTMPASKVVYLDASTPPVPVGAASAGFALAMAVAL
;
A
#
# COMPACT_ATOMS: atom_id res chain seq x y z
N MET A 1 -6.14 -12.71 9.93
CA MET A 1 -5.95 -11.53 9.08
C MET A 1 -5.10 -10.53 9.81
N ALA A 2 -3.86 -10.35 9.37
CA ALA A 2 -2.98 -9.27 9.82
C ALA A 2 -2.82 -8.24 8.71
N LEU A 3 -2.50 -7.00 9.10
CA LEU A 3 -1.90 -6.03 8.19
C LEU A 3 -0.40 -6.32 8.13
N VAL A 4 0.11 -6.61 6.94
CA VAL A 4 1.53 -6.90 6.71
C VAL A 4 2.09 -5.87 5.72
N ILE A 5 3.26 -5.34 6.07
CA ILE A 5 4.06 -4.45 5.22
C ILE A 5 5.43 -5.10 5.12
N ASN A 6 5.96 -5.20 3.90
CA ASN A 6 7.24 -5.82 3.65
C ASN A 6 8.00 -5.07 2.56
N ASP A 7 9.32 -5.21 2.58
CA ASP A 7 10.21 -4.53 1.66
C ASP A 7 10.18 -5.20 0.29
N ARG A 8 10.27 -4.37 -0.76
CA ARG A 8 10.43 -4.81 -2.15
C ARG A 8 9.39 -5.85 -2.60
N VAL A 9 8.13 -5.68 -2.21
CA VAL A 9 7.01 -6.45 -2.78
C VAL A 9 6.44 -5.70 -3.98
N LYS A 10 6.59 -6.27 -5.18
CA LYS A 10 6.08 -5.68 -6.43
C LYS A 10 5.82 -6.76 -7.49
N GLU A 11 4.65 -6.68 -8.10
CA GLU A 11 4.23 -7.49 -9.24
C GLU A 11 3.71 -6.61 -10.37
N GLN A 12 3.49 -7.20 -11.54
CA GLN A 12 2.74 -6.55 -12.62
C GLN A 12 1.30 -7.07 -12.67
N SER A 13 0.44 -6.29 -13.32
CA SER A 13 -0.91 -6.71 -13.67
C SER A 13 -1.30 -6.10 -15.01
N THR A 14 -2.19 -6.78 -15.72
CA THR A 14 -2.87 -6.27 -16.93
C THR A 14 -4.38 -6.11 -16.73
N THR A 15 -4.88 -6.35 -15.51
CA THR A 15 -6.30 -6.25 -15.17
C THR A 15 -6.85 -4.84 -15.41
N THR A 16 -7.99 -4.75 -16.09
CA THR A 16 -8.72 -3.49 -16.32
C THR A 16 -9.93 -3.39 -15.39
N GLY A 17 -10.56 -2.22 -15.34
CA GLY A 17 -11.79 -2.07 -14.58
C GLY A 17 -11.55 -1.67 -13.13
N THR A 18 -12.62 -1.74 -12.34
CA THR A 18 -12.58 -1.44 -10.90
C THR A 18 -12.44 -2.69 -10.00
N GLY A 19 -12.20 -3.86 -10.58
CA GLY A 19 -12.28 -5.15 -9.89
C GLY A 19 -11.08 -5.53 -9.03
N THR A 20 -11.07 -6.80 -8.62
CA THR A 20 -9.88 -7.50 -8.10
C THR A 20 -8.83 -7.57 -9.19
N PHE A 21 -7.57 -7.33 -8.81
CA PHE A 21 -6.44 -7.44 -9.72
C PHE A 21 -5.86 -8.84 -9.71
N ASP A 22 -5.63 -9.38 -10.90
CA ASP A 22 -4.79 -10.55 -11.12
C ASP A 22 -3.33 -10.08 -11.10
N LEU A 23 -2.46 -10.82 -10.41
CA LEU A 23 -1.04 -10.52 -10.28
C LEU A 23 -0.26 -11.43 -11.23
N ASP A 24 0.33 -10.83 -12.27
CA ASP A 24 0.98 -11.52 -13.39
C ASP A 24 2.42 -11.99 -13.06
N GLY A 25 2.86 -11.82 -11.81
CA GLY A 25 4.17 -12.23 -11.31
C GLY A 25 5.09 -11.09 -10.89
N ALA A 26 6.10 -11.45 -10.09
CA ALA A 26 7.07 -10.53 -9.51
C ALA A 26 7.93 -9.81 -10.55
N VAL A 27 8.10 -8.50 -10.34
CA VAL A 27 9.05 -7.70 -11.10
C VAL A 27 10.47 -8.10 -10.71
N THR A 28 11.41 -8.10 -11.67
CA THR A 28 12.81 -8.49 -11.42
C THR A 28 13.42 -7.72 -10.24
N GLY A 29 13.96 -8.47 -9.28
CA GLY A 29 14.56 -7.91 -8.05
C GLY A 29 13.56 -7.60 -6.94
N PHE A 30 12.29 -7.96 -7.09
CA PHE A 30 11.23 -7.84 -6.09
C PHE A 30 10.69 -9.23 -5.70
N GLU A 31 10.05 -9.30 -4.55
CA GLU A 31 9.25 -10.44 -4.12
C GLU A 31 7.80 -10.28 -4.61
N GLY A 32 7.10 -11.41 -4.79
CA GLY A 32 5.66 -11.43 -5.04
C GLY A 32 4.84 -11.17 -3.78
N PHE A 33 3.58 -10.80 -3.94
CA PHE A 33 2.67 -10.50 -2.83
C PHE A 33 2.43 -11.73 -1.94
N VAL A 34 2.26 -12.93 -2.52
CA VAL A 34 2.08 -14.14 -1.70
C VAL A 34 3.33 -14.45 -0.88
N ALA A 35 4.53 -14.30 -1.46
CA ALA A 35 5.77 -14.53 -0.73
C ALA A 35 6.00 -13.49 0.38
N GLY A 36 5.77 -12.20 0.07
CA GLY A 36 6.10 -11.10 0.99
C GLY A 36 5.02 -10.74 2.02
N ILE A 37 3.74 -10.98 1.71
CA ILE A 37 2.58 -10.56 2.53
C ILE A 37 1.79 -11.77 3.05
N ALA A 38 1.84 -12.90 2.34
CA ALA A 38 1.06 -14.12 2.56
C ALA A 38 -0.44 -14.01 2.26
N THR A 39 -1.03 -15.14 1.89
CA THR A 39 -2.46 -15.27 1.57
C THR A 39 -3.36 -14.94 2.77
N GLY A 40 -4.49 -14.29 2.48
CA GLY A 40 -5.48 -13.91 3.48
C GLY A 40 -5.06 -12.73 4.37
N ASN A 41 -3.88 -12.14 4.19
CA ASN A 41 -3.48 -10.91 4.88
C ASN A 41 -3.85 -9.67 4.07
N THR A 42 -3.94 -8.54 4.78
CA THR A 42 -4.08 -7.24 4.14
C THR A 42 -2.74 -6.55 4.04
N THR A 43 -2.60 -5.69 3.04
CA THR A 43 -1.45 -4.81 2.86
C THR A 43 -1.89 -3.49 2.23
N TYR A 44 -1.06 -2.46 2.38
CA TYR A 44 -1.26 -1.24 1.61
C TYR A 44 -0.60 -1.41 0.25
N TYR A 45 -1.35 -1.12 -0.81
CA TYR A 45 -0.86 -1.20 -2.17
C TYR A 45 -0.80 0.19 -2.82
N THR A 46 0.02 0.29 -3.86
CA THR A 46 -0.14 1.25 -4.94
C THR A 46 -0.26 0.50 -6.25
N ILE A 47 -1.21 0.90 -7.08
CA ILE A 47 -1.33 0.50 -8.48
C ILE A 47 -1.06 1.73 -9.33
N PHE A 48 -0.20 1.61 -10.32
CA PHE A 48 0.07 2.66 -11.32
C PHE A 48 0.05 2.06 -12.72
N ASN A 49 -0.77 2.62 -13.63
CA ASN A 49 -0.75 2.21 -15.03
C ASN A 49 0.38 2.95 -15.76
N GLN A 50 1.37 2.18 -16.24
CA GLN A 50 2.60 2.74 -16.77
C GLN A 50 2.32 3.67 -17.97
N GLY A 51 2.95 4.85 -17.94
CA GLY A 51 2.82 5.84 -19.02
C GLY A 51 1.50 6.63 -19.04
N THR A 52 0.64 6.46 -18.03
CA THR A 52 -0.62 7.22 -17.92
C THR A 52 -0.66 8.06 -16.64
N THR A 53 -1.82 8.65 -16.33
CA THR A 53 -2.09 9.36 -15.07
C THR A 53 -2.90 8.52 -14.08
N GLU A 54 -3.19 7.25 -14.40
CA GLU A 54 -4.04 6.38 -13.58
C GLU A 54 -3.23 5.78 -12.44
N TRP A 55 -3.60 6.09 -11.20
CA TRP A 55 -2.98 5.52 -10.02
C TRP A 55 -3.96 5.43 -8.85
N GLU A 56 -3.73 4.45 -7.99
CA GLU A 56 -4.54 4.21 -6.80
C GLU A 56 -3.67 3.72 -5.65
N VAL A 57 -3.84 4.32 -4.47
CA VAL A 57 -3.27 3.87 -3.20
C VAL A 57 -4.42 3.37 -2.33
N GLY A 58 -4.31 2.16 -1.80
CA GLY A 58 -5.38 1.55 -1.03
C GLY A 58 -4.94 0.48 -0.06
N LEU A 59 -5.92 -0.08 0.64
CA LEU A 59 -5.80 -1.32 1.40
C LEU A 59 -6.39 -2.44 0.56
N GLY A 60 -5.64 -3.54 0.43
CA GLY A 60 -6.09 -4.72 -0.29
C GLY A 60 -5.79 -6.01 0.44
N THR A 61 -6.45 -7.09 0.03
CA THR A 61 -6.26 -8.44 0.55
C THR A 61 -5.60 -9.31 -0.50
N VAL A 62 -4.51 -9.99 -0.15
CA VAL A 62 -3.78 -10.90 -1.02
C VAL A 62 -4.40 -12.30 -0.94
N THR A 63 -4.59 -12.95 -2.09
CA THR A 63 -5.01 -14.36 -2.16
C THR A 63 -4.07 -15.12 -3.07
N ASP A 64 -3.52 -16.22 -2.55
CA ASP A 64 -2.78 -17.23 -3.32
C ASP A 64 -3.75 -18.04 -4.18
N ALA A 65 -3.60 -17.95 -5.50
CA ALA A 65 -4.51 -18.52 -6.50
C ALA A 65 -3.78 -18.79 -7.83
N THR A 66 -4.50 -18.89 -8.95
CA THR A 66 -3.88 -19.09 -10.27
C THR A 66 -4.59 -18.21 -11.30
N PRO A 67 -4.14 -16.95 -11.51
CA PRO A 67 -3.03 -16.26 -10.85
C PRO A 67 -3.35 -15.80 -9.41
N ASP A 68 -2.34 -15.35 -8.67
CA ASP A 68 -2.52 -14.67 -7.39
C ASP A 68 -3.36 -13.40 -7.57
N THR A 69 -4.08 -12.98 -6.52
CA THR A 69 -4.98 -11.83 -6.63
C THR A 69 -4.86 -10.83 -5.50
N LEU A 70 -5.16 -9.56 -5.81
CA LEU A 70 -5.26 -8.46 -4.88
C LEU A 70 -6.68 -7.86 -4.92
N ALA A 71 -7.48 -8.14 -3.89
CA ALA A 71 -8.80 -7.56 -3.73
C ALA A 71 -8.68 -6.14 -3.18
N ARG A 72 -9.13 -5.14 -3.95
CA ARG A 72 -9.02 -3.70 -3.63
C ARG A 72 -10.16 -3.25 -2.70
N THR A 73 -10.00 -3.46 -1.39
CA THR A 73 -11.11 -3.32 -0.42
C THR A 73 -11.34 -1.89 0.07
N THR A 74 -10.33 -1.03 0.07
CA THR A 74 -10.49 0.38 0.46
C THR A 74 -9.53 1.25 -0.31
N VAL A 75 -10.06 2.23 -1.04
CA VAL A 75 -9.25 3.28 -1.67
C VAL A 75 -8.95 4.35 -0.64
N ILE A 76 -7.68 4.74 -0.53
CA ILE A 76 -7.21 5.77 0.40
C ILE A 76 -6.99 7.09 -0.35
N SER A 77 -6.33 7.01 -1.50
CA SER A 77 -6.23 8.15 -2.41
C SER A 77 -6.02 7.67 -3.85
N SER A 78 -6.49 8.43 -4.83
CA SER A 78 -6.41 8.01 -6.23
C SER A 78 -6.48 9.16 -7.22
N SER A 79 -6.16 8.86 -8.48
CA SER A 79 -6.37 9.74 -9.62
C SER A 79 -7.85 9.98 -9.98
N ASN A 80 -8.78 9.30 -9.31
CA ASN A 80 -10.22 9.42 -9.52
C ASN A 80 -10.92 10.09 -8.32
N GLY A 81 -10.27 11.10 -7.72
CA GLY A 81 -10.84 11.85 -6.59
C GLY A 81 -11.08 10.96 -5.37
N ASP A 82 -10.10 10.12 -5.05
CA ASP A 82 -10.13 9.15 -3.95
C ASP A 82 -11.20 8.04 -4.10
N ALA A 83 -11.82 7.90 -5.27
CA ALA A 83 -12.66 6.76 -5.64
C ALA A 83 -11.86 5.65 -6.34
N ALA A 84 -12.48 4.48 -6.51
CA ALA A 84 -11.89 3.38 -7.29
C ALA A 84 -11.57 3.85 -8.71
N VAL A 85 -10.33 3.61 -9.14
CA VAL A 85 -9.89 3.86 -10.51
C VAL A 85 -10.42 2.73 -11.39
N ASP A 86 -11.04 3.13 -12.50
CA ASP A 86 -11.39 2.26 -13.62
C ASP A 86 -10.19 2.21 -14.57
N PHE A 87 -9.32 1.23 -14.36
CA PHE A 87 -8.05 1.16 -15.08
C PHE A 87 -8.25 0.76 -16.55
N ALA A 88 -7.71 1.54 -17.48
CA ALA A 88 -7.68 1.19 -18.89
C ALA A 88 -6.70 0.03 -19.18
N ALA A 89 -6.67 -0.47 -20.42
CA ALA A 89 -5.67 -1.45 -20.83
C ALA A 89 -4.23 -0.91 -20.68
N GLY A 90 -3.28 -1.80 -20.40
CA GLY A 90 -1.88 -1.45 -20.19
C GLY A 90 -1.25 -2.25 -19.07
N THR A 91 0.06 -2.11 -18.88
CA THR A 91 0.80 -2.75 -17.80
C THR A 91 0.75 -1.90 -16.55
N LYS A 92 0.33 -2.49 -15.44
CA LYS A 92 0.30 -1.84 -14.13
C LYS A 92 1.42 -2.34 -13.27
N ASP A 93 2.09 -1.41 -12.60
CA ASP A 93 2.92 -1.71 -11.44
C ASP A 93 2.04 -1.82 -10.21
N VAL A 94 2.07 -2.98 -9.54
CA VAL A 94 1.37 -3.21 -8.27
C VAL A 94 2.41 -3.45 -7.19
N PHE A 95 2.48 -2.61 -6.16
CA PHE A 95 3.53 -2.74 -5.13
C PHE A 95 3.03 -2.41 -3.73
N CYS A 96 3.65 -3.03 -2.72
CA CYS A 96 3.42 -2.70 -1.32
C CYS A 96 3.95 -1.29 -1.04
N THR A 97 3.18 -0.48 -0.32
CA THR A 97 3.53 0.90 0.00
C THR A 97 3.23 1.24 1.46
N MET A 98 3.53 2.47 1.83
CA MET A 98 3.17 3.07 3.11
C MET A 98 2.41 4.38 2.85
N PRO A 99 1.06 4.37 2.86
CA PRO A 99 0.27 5.57 2.59
C PRO A 99 0.54 6.63 3.65
N ALA A 100 0.79 7.87 3.24
CA ALA A 100 1.14 8.97 4.14
C ALA A 100 0.12 9.20 5.27
N SER A 101 -1.17 8.99 5.00
CA SER A 101 -2.25 9.13 5.99
C SER A 101 -2.33 7.99 7.02
N LYS A 102 -1.49 6.95 6.87
CA LYS A 102 -1.47 5.75 7.71
C LYS A 102 -0.14 5.53 8.44
N VAL A 103 0.83 6.41 8.25
CA VAL A 103 2.17 6.24 8.84
C VAL A 103 2.52 7.26 9.90
N VAL A 104 3.33 6.81 10.85
CA VAL A 104 4.08 7.64 11.79
C VAL A 104 5.49 7.77 11.25
N TYR A 105 6.03 8.99 11.21
CA TYR A 105 7.37 9.24 10.69
C TYR A 105 8.10 10.32 11.49
N LEU A 106 9.42 10.39 11.35
CA LEU A 106 10.25 11.47 11.89
C LEU A 106 10.35 12.58 10.85
N ASP A 107 10.14 13.83 11.26
CA ASP A 107 10.35 14.97 10.37
C ASP A 107 11.84 15.25 10.12
N ALA A 108 12.12 16.23 9.26
CA ALA A 108 13.48 16.61 8.88
C ALA A 108 14.14 17.64 9.83
N SER A 109 13.52 17.96 10.98
CA SER A 109 14.09 18.92 11.94
C SER A 109 15.27 18.34 12.71
N THR A 110 15.99 19.18 13.47
CA THR A 110 17.16 18.75 14.24
C THR A 110 17.08 19.28 15.68
N PRO A 111 16.82 18.42 16.69
CA PRO A 111 16.57 16.98 16.58
C PRO A 111 15.22 16.66 15.91
N PRO A 112 15.08 15.52 15.22
CA PRO A 112 13.85 15.16 14.51
C PRO A 112 12.67 14.94 15.46
N VAL A 113 11.48 15.33 15.04
CA VAL A 113 10.24 15.22 15.82
C VAL A 113 9.32 14.15 15.22
N PRO A 114 8.75 13.23 16.04
CA PRO A 114 7.74 12.30 15.58
C PRO A 114 6.45 13.02 15.13
N VAL A 115 5.98 12.70 13.93
CA VAL A 115 4.71 13.15 13.35
C VAL A 115 3.73 11.98 13.34
N GLY A 116 2.49 12.20 13.77
CA GLY A 116 1.47 11.15 13.89
C GLY A 116 1.61 10.28 15.15
N ALA A 117 2.53 10.62 16.06
CA ALA A 117 2.68 10.00 17.38
C ALA A 117 2.77 11.06 18.48
N ALA A 118 2.57 10.63 19.73
CA ALA A 118 2.82 11.47 20.90
C ALA A 118 4.29 11.91 20.94
N SER A 119 4.54 13.22 20.99
CA SER A 119 5.90 13.76 21.11
C SER A 119 6.47 13.55 22.52
N ALA A 120 7.78 13.71 22.68
CA ALA A 120 8.46 13.59 23.98
C ALA A 120 7.85 14.52 25.06
N GLY A 121 7.35 15.69 24.67
CA GLY A 121 6.66 16.62 25.57
C GLY A 121 5.32 16.08 26.11
N PHE A 122 4.58 15.31 25.31
CA PHE A 122 3.35 14.65 25.77
C PHE A 122 3.64 13.50 26.75
N ALA A 123 4.70 12.72 26.48
CA ALA A 123 5.14 11.65 27.38
C ALA A 123 5.60 12.19 28.75
N LEU A 124 6.34 13.31 28.77
CA LEU A 124 6.77 13.97 30.00
C LEU A 124 5.57 14.55 30.79
N ALA A 125 4.62 15.18 30.09
CA ALA A 125 3.42 15.75 30.71
C ALA A 125 2.52 14.67 31.36
N MET A 126 2.39 13.49 30.75
CA MET A 126 1.69 12.37 31.39
C MET A 126 2.45 11.76 32.58
N ALA A 127 3.79 11.72 32.52
CA ALA A 127 4.61 11.12 33.59
C ALA A 127 4.68 11.98 34.87
N VAL A 128 4.51 13.30 34.77
CA VAL A 128 4.52 14.22 35.93
C VAL A 128 3.13 14.40 36.55
N ALA A 129 2.07 13.98 35.84
CA ALA A 129 0.68 14.09 36.29
C ALA A 129 0.17 12.86 37.06
N LEU A 130 1.03 11.86 37.34
CA LEU A 130 0.71 10.63 38.09
C LEU A 130 1.39 10.60 39.46
#